data_AF-A0A7Y0R3D0-F1
#
_entry.id   AF-A0A7Y0R3D0-F1
#
_cell.length_a   1.000
_cell.length_b   1.000
_cell.length_c   1.000
_cell.angle_alpha   90.00
_cell.angle_beta   90.00
_cell.angle_gamma   90.00
#
_symmetry.space_group_name_H-M   'P 1'
#
loop_
_entity.id
_entity.type
_entity.pdbx_description
1 polymer ?
#
loop_
_entity_poly.entity_id
_entity_poly.type
_entity_poly.pdbx_seq_one_letter_code
_entity_poly.pdbx_strand_id
1 'polypeptide(L)'
;AKFQYKQSKGVNYPTISIEASQTWKDDADGLKGRSDETLAMLRLRYNLFNGGSDAANSENFAYQLNKAKDLREGAYRNVEEGLRLSWSALDLTLQQKEFLADHVDSAAETVIAYEKQYRIGKRTLLDVLNTENELFEAR
;
A
#
# COMPACT_ATOMS: atom_id res chain seq x y z
N ALA A 1 13.14 -4.14 -8.64
CA ALA A 1 13.44 -2.83 -9.24
C ALA A 1 14.88 -2.34 -9.00
N LYS A 2 15.30 -1.92 -7.79
CA LYS A 2 16.62 -1.29 -7.57
C LYS A 2 17.82 -2.19 -7.95
N PHE A 3 17.75 -3.49 -7.65
CA PHE A 3 18.80 -4.45 -8.01
C PHE A 3 18.90 -4.67 -9.51
N GLN A 4 17.78 -4.71 -10.23
CA GLN A 4 17.74 -4.86 -11.69
C GLN A 4 18.36 -3.65 -12.40
N TYR A 5 18.09 -2.42 -11.93
CA TYR A 5 18.75 -1.21 -12.44
C TYR A 5 20.27 -1.19 -12.20
N LYS A 6 20.73 -1.76 -11.07
CA LYS A 6 22.18 -1.90 -10.83
C LYS A 6 22.79 -2.96 -11.75
N GLN A 7 22.10 -4.07 -11.96
CA GLN A 7 22.54 -5.15 -12.83
C GLN A 7 22.65 -4.70 -14.29
N SER A 8 21.75 -3.85 -14.77
CA SER A 8 21.83 -3.32 -16.15
C SER A 8 23.07 -2.48 -16.40
N LYS A 9 23.62 -1.81 -15.38
CA LYS A 9 24.92 -1.12 -15.49
C LYS A 9 26.11 -2.08 -15.61
N GLY A 10 25.97 -3.31 -15.10
CA GLY A 10 26.99 -4.35 -15.18
C GLY A 10 27.28 -4.80 -16.62
N VAL A 11 26.31 -4.63 -17.53
CA VAL A 11 26.45 -4.99 -18.95
C VAL A 11 27.49 -4.13 -19.67
N ASN A 12 27.81 -2.95 -19.15
CA ASN A 12 28.84 -2.06 -19.71
C ASN A 12 30.28 -2.47 -19.33
N TYR A 13 30.44 -3.50 -18.49
CA TYR A 13 31.74 -4.00 -18.07
C TYR A 13 32.05 -5.35 -18.71
N PRO A 14 33.34 -5.70 -18.93
CA PRO A 14 33.70 -7.02 -19.42
C PRO A 14 33.28 -8.09 -18.43
N THR A 15 32.69 -9.17 -18.95
CA THR A 15 32.34 -10.35 -18.17
C THR A 15 33.46 -11.38 -18.32
N ILE A 16 33.99 -11.84 -17.18
CA ILE A 16 34.98 -12.91 -17.12
C ILE A 16 34.27 -14.17 -16.64
N SER A 17 34.33 -15.24 -17.43
CA SER A 17 33.86 -16.57 -17.01
C SER A 17 34.99 -17.59 -17.05
N ILE A 18 34.96 -18.51 -16.09
CA ILE A 18 35.83 -19.68 -16.06
C ILE A 18 34.99 -20.91 -16.36
N GLU A 19 35.45 -21.74 -17.30
CA GLU A 19 34.76 -22.96 -17.70
C GLU A 19 35.76 -24.11 -17.64
N ALA A 20 35.43 -25.16 -16.89
CA ALA A 20 36.23 -26.37 -16.79
C ALA A 20 35.37 -27.56 -17.20
N SER A 21 35.92 -28.44 -18.02
CA SER A 21 35.24 -29.65 -18.50
C SER A 21 36.20 -30.82 -18.46
N GLN A 22 35.71 -31.96 -17.99
CA GLN A 22 36.44 -33.22 -17.99
C GLN A 22 35.62 -34.27 -18.72
N THR A 23 36.22 -34.94 -19.70
CA THR A 23 35.58 -35.98 -20.50
C THR A 23 36.37 -37.26 -20.36
N TRP A 24 35.67 -38.36 -20.04
CA TRP A 24 36.23 -39.70 -20.08
C TRP A 24 35.53 -40.48 -21.19
N LYS A 25 36.32 -41.08 -22.09
CA LYS A 25 35.82 -41.95 -23.14
C LYS A 25 36.47 -43.32 -23.00
N ASP A 26 35.65 -44.36 -23.08
CA ASP A 26 36.09 -45.74 -23.18
C ASP A 26 35.73 -46.24 -24.60
N ASP A 27 36.66 -46.90 -25.29
CA ASP A 27 36.49 -47.47 -26.64
C ASP A 27 36.07 -46.48 -27.75
N ALA A 28 36.58 -45.25 -27.70
CA ALA A 28 36.35 -44.24 -28.75
C ALA A 28 37.25 -44.43 -29.98
N ASP A 29 36.73 -44.15 -31.18
CA ASP A 29 37.43 -44.24 -32.49
C ASP A 29 37.95 -45.64 -32.89
N GLY A 30 37.38 -46.71 -32.31
CA GLY A 30 37.72 -48.09 -32.69
C GLY A 30 39.06 -48.58 -32.14
N LEU A 31 39.72 -47.80 -31.28
CA LEU A 31 40.92 -48.19 -30.53
C LEU A 31 40.52 -48.59 -29.10
N LYS A 32 40.98 -49.76 -28.66
CA LYS A 32 40.71 -50.28 -27.32
C LYS A 32 41.56 -49.51 -26.30
N GLY A 33 40.93 -48.73 -25.43
CA GLY A 33 41.63 -47.90 -24.45
C GLY A 33 40.74 -46.86 -23.77
N ARG A 34 41.22 -46.34 -22.63
CA ARG A 34 40.60 -45.25 -21.87
C ARG A 34 41.28 -43.94 -22.23
N SER A 35 40.50 -42.93 -22.58
CA SER A 35 40.96 -41.58 -22.88
C SER A 35 40.34 -40.59 -21.91
N ASP A 36 41.18 -39.83 -21.22
CA ASP A 36 40.80 -38.75 -20.33
C ASP A 36 41.26 -37.39 -20.89
N GLU A 37 40.31 -36.47 -21.02
CA GLU A 37 40.57 -35.12 -21.51
C GLU A 37 40.05 -34.11 -20.49
N THR A 38 40.94 -33.26 -19.99
CA THR A 38 40.60 -32.18 -19.05
C THR A 38 40.92 -30.84 -19.69
N LEU A 39 39.91 -29.98 -19.84
CA LEU A 39 40.07 -28.60 -20.30
C LEU A 39 39.67 -27.63 -19.21
N ALA A 40 40.45 -26.56 -19.07
CA ALA A 40 40.10 -25.37 -18.33
C ALA A 40 40.28 -24.16 -19.23
N MET A 41 39.25 -23.31 -19.34
CA MET A 41 39.20 -22.16 -20.22
C MET A 41 38.79 -20.91 -19.44
N LEU A 42 39.52 -19.81 -19.64
CA LEU A 42 39.11 -18.48 -19.22
C LEU A 42 38.51 -17.75 -20.44
N ARG A 43 37.28 -17.24 -20.32
CA ARG A 43 36.64 -16.43 -21.37
C ARG A 43 36.44 -15.01 -20.90
N LEU A 44 36.90 -14.06 -21.70
CA LEU A 44 36.61 -12.64 -21.55
C LEU A 44 35.60 -12.24 -22.64
N ARG A 45 34.44 -11.70 -22.24
CA ARG A 45 33.44 -11.14 -23.16
C ARG A 45 33.28 -9.66 -22.89
N TYR A 46 33.47 -8.83 -23.91
CA TYR A 46 33.25 -7.39 -23.83
C TYR A 46 32.35 -6.93 -24.97
N ASN A 47 31.26 -6.23 -24.63
CA ASN A 47 30.33 -5.69 -25.60
C ASN A 47 30.82 -4.32 -26.08
N LEU A 48 31.27 -4.22 -27.33
CA LEU A 48 31.71 -2.95 -27.93
C LEU A 48 30.55 -2.12 -28.47
N PHE A 49 29.50 -2.77 -28.99
CA PHE A 49 28.32 -2.13 -29.54
C PHE A 49 27.16 -3.13 -29.71
N ASN A 50 25.98 -2.82 -29.17
CA ASN A 50 24.76 -3.64 -29.37
C ASN A 50 23.55 -2.89 -29.96
N GLY A 51 23.79 -1.79 -30.68
CA GLY A 51 22.71 -1.01 -31.28
C GLY A 51 21.85 -0.24 -30.28
N GLY A 52 22.40 0.09 -29.09
CA GLY A 52 21.71 0.91 -28.08
C GLY A 52 20.76 0.14 -27.15
N SER A 53 20.68 -1.19 -27.27
CA SER A 53 19.81 -2.02 -26.44
C SER A 53 20.17 -1.94 -24.95
N ASP A 54 21.45 -1.79 -24.60
CA ASP A 54 21.87 -1.63 -23.20
C ASP A 54 21.41 -0.30 -22.59
N ALA A 55 21.46 0.77 -23.38
CA ALA A 55 20.98 2.08 -22.97
C ALA A 55 19.46 2.05 -22.75
N ALA A 56 18.70 1.49 -23.70
CA ALA A 56 17.26 1.31 -23.59
C ALA A 56 16.88 0.44 -22.39
N ASN A 57 17.62 -0.64 -22.12
CA ASN A 57 17.40 -1.48 -20.95
C ASN A 57 17.64 -0.73 -19.64
N SER A 58 18.74 0.02 -19.54
CA SER A 58 19.03 0.85 -18.35
C SER A 58 17.93 1.89 -18.11
N GLU A 59 17.45 2.54 -19.17
CA GLU A 59 16.35 3.50 -19.09
C GLU A 59 15.03 2.82 -18.65
N ASN A 60 14.70 1.68 -19.23
CA ASN A 60 13.53 0.88 -18.83
C ASN A 60 13.57 0.51 -17.33
N PHE A 61 14.72 0.07 -16.82
CA PHE A 61 14.86 -0.23 -15.39
C PHE A 61 14.78 1.01 -14.51
N ALA A 62 15.25 2.17 -14.98
CA ALA A 62 15.08 3.43 -14.28
C ALA A 62 13.59 3.82 -14.19
N TYR A 63 12.84 3.70 -15.28
CA TYR A 63 11.39 3.93 -15.28
C TYR A 63 10.65 2.96 -14.35
N GLN A 64 10.99 1.67 -14.38
CA GLN A 64 10.39 0.69 -13.46
C GLN A 64 10.69 1.02 -11.99
N LEU A 65 11.90 1.52 -11.70
CA LEU A 65 12.25 1.98 -10.35
C LEU A 65 11.43 3.20 -9.93
N ASN A 66 11.26 4.18 -10.81
CA ASN A 66 10.44 5.35 -10.53
C ASN A 66 8.96 4.96 -10.34
N LYS A 67 8.41 4.14 -11.23
CA LYS A 67 7.05 3.60 -11.09
C LYS A 67 6.83 2.89 -9.75
N ALA A 68 7.80 2.10 -9.29
CA ALA A 68 7.72 1.44 -7.99
C ALA A 68 7.78 2.42 -6.82
N LYS A 69 8.57 3.50 -6.94
CA LYS A 69 8.60 4.58 -5.94
C LYS A 69 7.28 5.34 -5.90
N ASP A 70 6.73 5.70 -7.06
CA ASP A 70 5.48 6.45 -7.18
C ASP A 70 4.31 5.64 -6.62
N LEU A 71 4.27 4.33 -6.89
CA LEU A 71 3.29 3.43 -6.31
C LEU A 71 3.36 3.40 -4.78
N ARG A 72 4.59 3.28 -4.24
CA ARG A 72 4.80 3.30 -2.79
C ARG A 72 4.36 4.64 -2.18
N GLU A 73 4.73 5.74 -2.82
CA GLU A 73 4.40 7.08 -2.34
C GLU A 73 2.89 7.34 -2.41
N GLY A 74 2.22 6.88 -3.47
CA GLY A 74 0.76 6.93 -3.58
C GLY A 74 0.08 6.10 -2.50
N ALA A 75 0.55 4.88 -2.25
CA ALA A 75 0.02 4.04 -1.17
C ALA A 75 0.20 4.69 0.20
N TYR A 76 1.35 5.29 0.47
CA TYR A 76 1.62 6.01 1.72
C TYR A 76 0.65 7.20 1.90
N ARG A 77 0.51 8.05 0.88
CA ARG A 77 -0.42 9.19 0.93
C ARG A 77 -1.88 8.76 1.12
N ASN A 78 -2.31 7.70 0.46
CA ASN A 78 -3.68 7.19 0.62
C ASN A 78 -3.96 6.71 2.05
N VAL A 79 -2.98 6.05 2.68
CA VAL A 79 -3.10 5.62 4.09
C VAL A 79 -3.13 6.82 5.02
N GLU A 80 -2.25 7.80 4.79
CA GLU A 80 -2.20 9.04 5.58
C GLU A 80 -3.52 9.83 5.48
N GLU A 81 -4.04 10.01 4.27
CA GLU A 81 -5.31 10.67 4.02
C GLU A 81 -6.48 9.92 4.67
N GLY A 82 -6.55 8.61 4.47
CA GLY A 82 -7.60 7.78 5.08
C GLY A 82 -7.57 7.82 6.60
N LEU A 83 -6.38 7.81 7.20
CA LEU A 83 -6.22 7.96 8.65
C LEU A 83 -6.68 9.34 9.13
N ARG A 84 -6.27 10.41 8.44
CA ARG A 84 -6.65 11.79 8.79
C ARG A 84 -8.16 11.98 8.72
N LEU A 85 -8.80 11.51 7.64
CA LEU A 85 -10.25 11.58 7.47
C LEU A 85 -10.98 10.81 8.57
N SER A 86 -10.50 9.60 8.88
CA SER A 86 -11.09 8.75 9.92
C SER A 86 -10.94 9.37 11.31
N TRP A 87 -9.79 10.00 11.59
CA TRP A 87 -9.56 10.71 12.84
C TRP A 87 -10.44 11.95 12.97
N SER A 88 -10.54 12.76 11.92
CA SER A 88 -11.44 13.92 11.90
C SER A 88 -12.91 13.52 12.05
N ALA A 89 -13.33 12.42 11.43
CA ALA A 89 -14.68 11.89 11.60
C ALA A 89 -14.92 11.45 13.05
N LEU A 90 -13.97 10.73 13.67
CA LEU A 90 -14.06 10.35 15.08
C LEU A 90 -14.21 11.55 16.00
N ASP A 91 -13.35 12.56 15.84
CA ASP A 91 -13.38 13.78 16.65
C ASP A 91 -14.73 14.52 16.51
N LEU A 92 -15.21 14.67 15.27
CA LEU A 92 -16.52 15.28 15.01
C LEU A 92 -17.66 14.47 15.62
N THR A 93 -17.63 13.14 15.50
CA THR A 93 -18.67 12.26 16.09
C THR A 93 -18.66 12.32 17.61
N LEU A 94 -17.50 12.46 18.25
CA LEU A 94 -17.41 12.66 19.70
C LEU A 94 -18.05 13.99 20.11
N GLN A 95 -17.76 15.07 19.40
CA GLN A 95 -18.39 16.38 19.66
C GLN A 95 -19.90 16.32 19.43
N GLN A 96 -20.35 15.70 18.33
CA GLN A 96 -21.78 15.52 18.05
C GLN A 96 -22.48 14.77 19.17
N LYS A 97 -21.86 13.73 19.71
CA LYS A 97 -22.41 12.95 20.82
C LYS A 97 -22.65 13.80 22.07
N GLU A 98 -21.76 14.73 22.39
CA GLU A 98 -21.96 15.66 23.51
C GLU A 98 -23.17 16.57 23.26
N PHE A 99 -23.26 17.18 22.08
CA PHE A 99 -24.42 18.02 21.73
C PHE A 99 -25.74 17.25 21.71
N LEU A 100 -25.72 15.99 21.26
CA LEU A 100 -26.88 15.10 21.30
C LEU A 100 -27.31 14.79 22.74
N ALA A 101 -26.36 14.57 23.65
CA ALA A 101 -26.66 14.38 25.07
C ALA A 101 -27.28 15.64 25.70
N ASP A 102 -26.69 16.81 25.45
CA ASP A 102 -27.22 18.11 25.91
C ASP A 102 -28.62 18.39 25.36
N HIS A 103 -28.89 17.98 24.12
CA HIS A 103 -30.21 18.09 23.50
C HIS A 103 -31.25 17.21 24.20
N VAL A 104 -30.90 15.97 24.54
CA VAL A 104 -31.78 15.06 25.31
C VAL A 104 -32.09 15.65 26.69
N ASP A 105 -31.08 16.17 27.38
CA ASP A 105 -31.25 16.77 28.72
C ASP A 105 -32.17 18.01 28.64
N SER A 106 -31.97 18.87 27.64
CA SER A 106 -32.80 20.06 27.41
C SER A 106 -34.26 19.71 27.05
N ALA A 107 -34.46 18.67 26.22
CA ALA A 107 -35.79 18.17 25.89
C ALA A 107 -36.49 17.61 27.14
N ALA A 108 -35.76 16.90 28.01
CA ALA A 108 -36.29 16.37 29.26
C ALA A 108 -36.71 17.49 30.23
N GLU A 109 -35.90 18.54 30.37
CA GLU A 109 -36.27 19.72 31.17
C GLU A 109 -37.53 20.40 30.62
N THR A 110 -37.67 20.46 29.30
CA THR A 110 -38.83 21.07 28.63
C THR A 110 -40.12 20.30 28.94
N VAL A 111 -40.09 18.96 28.85
CA VAL A 111 -41.21 18.10 29.24
C VAL A 111 -41.61 18.36 30.69
N ILE A 112 -40.65 18.38 31.62
CA ILE A 112 -40.91 18.64 33.05
C ILE A 112 -41.54 20.02 33.26
N ALA A 113 -41.06 21.05 32.56
CA ALA A 113 -41.61 22.40 32.65
C ALA A 113 -43.04 22.47 32.09
N TYR A 114 -43.30 21.80 30.98
CA TYR A 114 -44.62 21.80 30.32
C TYR A 114 -45.64 21.00 31.12
N GLU A 115 -45.25 19.89 31.74
CA GLU A 115 -46.10 19.17 32.70
C GLU A 115 -46.53 20.08 33.87
N LYS A 116 -45.58 20.84 34.44
CA LYS A 116 -45.88 21.79 35.52
C LYS A 116 -46.85 22.87 35.04
N GLN A 117 -46.68 23.39 33.83
CA GLN A 117 -47.58 24.38 33.23
C GLN A 117 -48.97 23.81 32.93
N TYR A 118 -49.07 22.56 32.49
CA TYR A 118 -50.32 21.86 32.28
C TYR A 118 -51.12 21.74 33.60
N ARG A 119 -50.45 21.36 34.70
CA ARG A 119 -51.09 21.26 36.04
C ARG A 119 -51.69 22.58 36.54
N ILE A 120 -51.15 23.72 36.10
CA ILE A 120 -51.68 25.06 36.43
C ILE A 120 -52.52 25.67 35.30
N GLY A 121 -52.90 24.89 34.28
CA GLY A 121 -53.78 25.30 33.18
C GLY A 121 -53.16 26.29 32.18
N LYS A 122 -51.82 26.42 32.15
CA LYS A 122 -51.09 27.33 31.24
C LYS A 122 -50.69 26.69 29.91
N ARG A 123 -50.71 25.35 29.82
CA ARG A 123 -50.43 24.55 28.61
C ARG A 123 -51.48 23.49 28.40
N THR A 124 -51.62 22.99 27.18
CA THR A 124 -52.57 21.93 26.84
C THR A 124 -51.94 20.54 27.03
N LEU A 125 -52.77 19.50 27.17
CA LEU A 125 -52.28 18.11 27.18
C LEU A 125 -51.54 17.77 25.88
N LEU A 126 -52.02 18.29 24.75
CA LEU A 126 -51.37 18.10 23.45
C LEU A 126 -49.94 18.65 23.44
N ASP A 127 -49.71 19.81 24.07
CA ASP A 127 -48.36 20.38 24.17
C ASP A 127 -47.41 19.46 24.94
N VAL A 128 -47.89 18.84 26.03
CA VAL A 128 -47.10 17.87 26.81
C VAL A 128 -46.79 16.63 25.98
N LEU A 129 -47.79 16.06 25.32
CA LEU A 129 -47.62 14.88 24.46
C LEU A 129 -46.64 15.13 23.30
N ASN A 130 -46.69 16.33 22.70
CA ASN A 130 -45.75 16.71 21.65
C ASN A 130 -44.32 16.80 22.18
N THR A 131 -44.10 17.40 23.36
CA THR A 131 -42.76 17.46 23.97
C THR A 131 -42.25 16.09 24.42
N GLU A 132 -43.13 15.19 24.87
CA GLU A 132 -42.76 13.81 25.18
C GLU A 132 -42.33 13.04 23.92
N ASN A 133 -43.00 13.28 22.78
CA ASN A 133 -42.59 12.70 21.51
C ASN A 133 -41.25 13.27 21.02
N GLU A 134 -41.01 14.58 21.19
CA GLU A 134 -39.71 15.20 20.87
C GLU A 134 -38.58 14.62 21.73
N LEU A 135 -38.82 14.43 23.05
CA LEU A 135 -37.86 13.76 23.93
C LEU A 135 -37.63 12.30 23.52
N PHE A 136 -38.67 11.60 23.07
CA PHE A 136 -38.54 10.23 22.56
C PHE A 136 -37.71 10.18 21.28
N GLU A 137 -37.90 11.13 20.35
CA GLU A 137 -37.12 11.24 19.11
C GLU A 137 -35.67 11.67 19.36
N ALA A 138 -35.40 12.42 20.42
CA ALA A 138 -34.04 12.82 20.80
C ALA A 138 -33.19 11.68 21.39
N ARG A 139 -33.81 10.61 21.89
CA ARG A 139 -33.16 9.46 22.55
C ARG A 139 -32.82 8.32 21.60
#